data_AF-A0A9N7YZJ9-F1
#
_entry.id   AF-A0A9N7YZJ9-F1
#
_cell.length_a   1.000
_cell.length_b   1.000
_cell.length_c   1.000
_cell.angle_alpha   90.00
_cell.angle_beta   90.00
_cell.angle_gamma   90.00
#
_symmetry.space_group_name_H-M   'P 1'
#
loop_
_entity.id
_entity.type
_entity.pdbx_description
1 polymer ?
#
loop_
_entity_poly.entity_id
_entity_poly.type
_entity_poly.pdbx_seq_one_letter_code
_entity_poly.pdbx_strand_id
1 'polypeptide(L)'
;MAAQGSIQIQEKVSRLLSRQNGKPVLKPNRTLTLRDAVANRKLQKGEASCITEMSVLMACWKLNHFVDGLCSSEINTFYTCVKEAQAAAKNKSDHSSTQGGRLHPKLATTLLKRYPGLCSEV
;
A
#
# COMPACT_ATOMS: atom_id res chain seq x y z
N MET A 1 -14.96 16.53 -23.26
CA MET A 1 -14.35 15.76 -24.37
C MET A 1 -13.77 14.44 -23.86
N ALA A 2 -14.61 13.45 -23.52
CA ALA A 2 -14.15 12.13 -23.01
C ALA A 2 -14.86 10.92 -23.67
N ALA A 3 -15.85 11.16 -24.54
CA ALA A 3 -16.77 10.11 -25.02
C ALA A 3 -16.24 9.31 -26.23
N GLN A 4 -15.30 9.83 -27.01
CA GLN A 4 -14.84 9.13 -28.24
C GLN A 4 -13.91 7.95 -27.94
N GLY A 5 -13.18 7.97 -26.81
CA GLY A 5 -12.29 6.88 -26.40
C GLY A 5 -12.99 5.67 -25.77
N SER A 6 -14.16 5.88 -25.13
CA SER A 6 -14.87 4.81 -24.42
C SER A 6 -15.54 3.80 -25.35
N ILE A 7 -16.03 4.25 -26.51
CA ILE A 7 -16.72 3.39 -27.50
C ILE A 7 -15.73 2.35 -28.07
N GLN A 8 -14.50 2.76 -28.39
CA GLN A 8 -13.46 1.84 -28.88
C GLN A 8 -13.04 0.81 -27.81
N ILE A 9 -13.10 1.18 -26.53
CA ILE A 9 -12.79 0.28 -25.43
C ILE A 9 -13.90 -0.75 -25.26
N GLN A 10 -15.18 -0.34 -25.31
CA GLN A 10 -16.29 -1.27 -25.16
C GLN A 10 -16.35 -2.32 -26.27
N GLU A 11 -16.09 -1.93 -27.53
CA GLU A 11 -16.05 -2.89 -28.64
C GLU A 11 -14.89 -3.88 -28.52
N LYS A 12 -13.74 -3.45 -28.01
CA LYS A 12 -12.63 -4.37 -27.71
C LYS A 12 -12.98 -5.31 -26.55
N VAL A 13 -13.60 -4.79 -25.49
CA VAL A 13 -14.01 -5.60 -24.33
C VAL A 13 -15.06 -6.63 -24.73
N SER A 14 -16.05 -6.26 -25.57
CA SER A 14 -17.06 -7.21 -26.04
C SER A 14 -16.45 -8.37 -26.83
N ARG A 15 -15.45 -8.10 -27.68
CA ARG A 15 -14.68 -9.15 -28.38
C ARG A 15 -13.89 -10.05 -27.43
N LEU A 16 -13.30 -9.50 -26.37
CA LEU A 16 -12.50 -10.26 -25.39
C LEU A 16 -13.36 -11.13 -24.45
N LEU A 17 -14.61 -10.73 -24.22
CA LEU A 17 -15.60 -11.49 -23.44
C LEU A 17 -16.40 -12.48 -24.31
N SER A 18 -16.47 -12.24 -25.62
CA SER A 18 -17.21 -13.06 -26.57
C SER A 18 -16.62 -14.47 -26.67
N ARG A 19 -17.52 -15.46 -26.71
CA ARG A 19 -17.16 -16.89 -26.92
C ARG A 19 -17.18 -17.28 -28.40
N GLN A 20 -17.42 -16.33 -29.30
CA GLN A 20 -17.60 -16.61 -30.74
C GLN A 20 -16.40 -17.33 -31.36
N ASN A 21 -15.17 -16.98 -30.95
CA ASN A 21 -13.94 -17.60 -31.45
C ASN A 21 -13.32 -18.59 -30.44
N GLY A 22 -14.13 -19.19 -29.55
CA GLY A 22 -13.69 -20.19 -28.58
C GLY A 22 -13.73 -19.73 -27.12
N LYS A 23 -12.68 -20.02 -26.36
CA LYS A 23 -12.61 -19.63 -24.93
C LYS A 23 -12.35 -18.12 -24.84
N PRO A 24 -13.18 -17.36 -24.10
CA PRO A 24 -13.00 -15.92 -23.98
C PRO A 24 -11.72 -15.63 -23.20
N VAL A 25 -11.01 -14.58 -23.63
CA VAL A 25 -9.72 -14.17 -23.07
C VAL A 25 -9.89 -13.63 -21.66
N LEU A 26 -10.96 -12.85 -21.44
CA LEU A 26 -11.31 -12.30 -20.14
C LEU A 26 -12.53 -13.04 -19.58
N LYS A 27 -12.44 -13.44 -18.31
CA LYS A 27 -13.55 -14.03 -17.54
C LYS A 27 -13.64 -13.32 -16.20
N PRO A 28 -14.23 -12.11 -16.17
CA PRO A 28 -14.30 -11.34 -14.95
C PRO A 28 -15.30 -11.99 -13.98
N ASN A 29 -14.89 -12.18 -12.72
CA ASN A 29 -15.77 -12.69 -11.66
C ASN A 29 -16.77 -11.64 -11.14
N ARG A 30 -16.65 -10.39 -11.59
CA ARG A 30 -17.51 -9.25 -11.23
C ARG A 30 -17.77 -8.40 -12.47
N THR A 31 -18.88 -7.69 -12.49
CA THR A 31 -19.21 -6.75 -13.58
C THR A 31 -18.13 -5.68 -13.73
N LEU A 32 -17.80 -5.33 -14.97
CA LEU A 32 -16.80 -4.31 -15.30
C LEU A 32 -17.38 -2.90 -15.18
N THR A 33 -17.92 -2.57 -14.01
CA THR A 33 -18.48 -1.26 -13.68
C THR A 33 -17.66 -0.58 -12.58
N LEU A 34 -17.52 0.74 -12.68
CA LEU A 34 -16.91 1.54 -11.61
C LEU A 34 -17.85 1.55 -10.39
N ARG A 35 -17.27 1.44 -9.20
CA ARG A 35 -18.01 1.54 -7.94
C ARG A 35 -17.92 2.95 -7.38
N ASP A 36 -18.93 3.34 -6.60
CA ASP A 36 -19.01 4.65 -5.94
C ASP A 36 -18.15 4.75 -4.66
N ALA A 37 -17.20 3.82 -4.47
CA ALA A 37 -16.35 3.75 -3.30
C ALA A 37 -14.96 3.25 -3.65
N VAL A 38 -13.96 3.77 -2.93
CA VAL A 38 -12.56 3.39 -3.09
C VAL A 38 -12.13 2.51 -1.92
N ALA A 39 -11.23 1.56 -2.17
CA ALA A 39 -10.67 0.74 -1.10
C ALA A 39 -9.89 1.60 -0.07
N ASN A 40 -9.98 1.21 1.20
CA ASN A 40 -9.14 1.80 2.25
C ASN A 40 -7.66 1.55 1.96
N ARG A 41 -6.81 2.50 2.38
CA ARG A 41 -5.35 2.32 2.33
C ARG A 41 -4.99 1.13 3.22
N LYS A 42 -4.19 0.21 2.69
CA LYS A 42 -3.62 -0.87 3.50
C LYS A 42 -2.65 -0.25 4.50
N LEU A 43 -2.74 -0.67 5.76
CA LEU A 43 -1.71 -0.35 6.73
C LEU A 43 -0.41 -0.99 6.26
N GLN A 44 0.69 -0.24 6.32
CA GLN A 44 2.01 -0.81 6.04
C GLN A 44 2.25 -1.97 7.00
N LYS A 45 2.71 -3.10 6.48
CA LYS A 45 3.09 -4.23 7.32
C LYS A 45 4.27 -3.80 8.19
N GLY A 46 4.30 -4.25 9.45
CA GLY A 46 5.43 -3.98 10.34
C GLY A 46 6.69 -4.63 9.78
N GLU A 47 7.68 -3.82 9.44
CA GLU A 47 9.03 -4.26 9.13
C GLU A 47 9.88 -4.15 10.40
N ALA A 48 10.82 -5.08 10.59
CA ALA A 48 11.75 -4.98 11.71
C ALA A 48 12.67 -3.76 11.48
N SER A 49 12.65 -2.83 12.43
CA SER A 49 13.57 -1.69 12.46
C SER A 49 14.90 -2.07 13.13
N CYS A 50 15.96 -1.33 12.84
CA CYS A 50 17.27 -1.46 13.50
C CYS A 50 18.00 -2.80 13.28
N ILE A 51 17.74 -3.46 12.14
CA ILE A 51 18.36 -4.77 11.81
C ILE A 51 19.87 -4.63 11.64
N THR A 52 20.32 -3.52 11.05
CA THR A 52 21.73 -3.22 10.80
C THR A 52 22.51 -3.10 12.10
N GLU A 53 22.01 -2.32 13.05
CA GLU A 53 22.60 -2.07 14.36
C GLU A 53 22.57 -3.35 15.19
N MET A 54 21.46 -4.11 15.12
CA MET A 54 21.37 -5.43 15.74
C MET A 54 22.44 -6.39 15.19
N SER A 55 22.68 -6.39 13.88
CA SER A 55 23.69 -7.27 13.28
C SER A 55 25.12 -6.94 13.74
N VAL A 56 25.44 -5.66 13.91
CA VAL A 56 26.75 -5.20 14.41
C VAL A 56 26.92 -5.54 15.88
N LEU A 57 25.89 -5.33 16.70
CA LEU A 57 25.90 -5.71 18.11
C LEU A 57 26.13 -7.21 18.29
N MET A 58 25.42 -8.05 17.53
CA MET A 58 25.58 -9.51 17.57
C MET A 58 26.98 -9.95 17.11
N ALA A 59 27.57 -9.25 16.15
CA ALA A 59 28.94 -9.50 15.73
C ALA A 59 29.94 -9.18 16.85
N CYS A 60 29.79 -8.03 17.52
CA CYS A 60 30.64 -7.67 18.66
C CYS A 60 30.51 -8.68 19.81
N TRP A 61 29.27 -9.03 20.18
CA TRP A 61 29.02 -10.04 21.21
C TRP A 61 29.65 -11.39 20.87
N LYS A 62 29.57 -11.82 19.62
CA LYS A 62 30.18 -13.09 19.18
C LYS A 62 31.70 -13.08 19.33
N LEU A 63 32.36 -11.95 19.08
CA LEU A 63 33.83 -11.83 19.21
C LEU A 63 34.26 -11.70 20.68
N ASN A 64 33.44 -11.08 21.52
CA ASN A 64 33.78 -10.73 22.90
C ASN A 64 33.06 -11.59 23.95
N HIS A 65 32.66 -12.81 23.59
CA HIS A 65 31.96 -13.75 24.49
C HIS A 65 30.74 -13.15 25.21
N PHE A 66 29.99 -12.29 24.51
CA PHE A 66 28.77 -11.65 25.01
C PHE A 66 29.00 -10.77 26.25
N VAL A 67 30.21 -10.20 26.41
CA VAL A 67 30.50 -9.24 27.48
C VAL A 67 30.07 -7.83 27.05
N ASP A 68 29.02 -7.32 27.68
CA ASP A 68 28.42 -6.01 27.33
C ASP A 68 29.38 -4.83 27.47
N GLY A 69 30.29 -4.86 28.45
CA GLY A 69 31.26 -3.78 28.66
C GLY A 69 32.15 -3.53 27.43
N LEU A 70 32.51 -4.59 26.71
CA LEU A 70 33.36 -4.52 25.52
C LEU A 70 32.60 -4.10 24.26
N CYS A 71 31.28 -4.21 24.26
CA CYS A 71 30.39 -3.85 23.14
C CYS A 71 29.50 -2.64 23.47
N SER A 72 29.91 -1.81 24.43
CA SER A 72 29.10 -0.70 24.94
C SER A 72 28.78 0.33 23.85
N SER A 73 29.67 0.55 22.88
CA SER A 73 29.42 1.40 21.72
C SER A 73 28.27 0.88 20.85
N GLU A 74 28.30 -0.40 20.50
CA GLU A 74 27.32 -1.08 19.64
C GLU A 74 25.97 -1.20 20.34
N ILE A 75 25.98 -1.40 21.66
CA ILE A 75 24.78 -1.39 22.49
C ILE A 75 24.11 -0.01 22.44
N ASN A 76 24.89 1.05 22.63
CA ASN A 76 24.37 2.42 22.60
C ASN A 76 23.77 2.78 21.24
N THR A 77 24.45 2.43 20.14
CA THR A 77 23.94 2.71 18.77
C THR A 77 22.66 1.91 18.45
N PHE A 78 22.57 0.67 18.91
CA PHE A 78 21.34 -0.11 18.80
C PHE A 78 20.17 0.55 19.55
N TYR A 79 20.39 0.94 20.81
CA TYR A 79 19.34 1.58 21.61
C TYR A 79 18.95 2.97 21.12
N THR A 80 19.87 3.74 20.51
CA THR A 80 19.51 5.01 19.85
C THR A 80 18.59 4.75 18.67
N CYS A 81 18.91 3.77 17.82
CA CYS A 81 18.03 3.40 16.72
C CYS A 81 16.64 2.96 17.22
N VAL A 82 16.58 2.14 18.28
CA VAL A 82 15.30 1.69 18.85
C VAL A 82 14.45 2.88 19.35
N LYS A 83 15.07 3.85 20.03
CA LYS A 83 14.38 5.07 20.49
C LYS A 83 13.83 5.89 19.33
N GLU A 84 14.63 6.09 18.29
CA GLU A 84 14.22 6.83 17.09
C GLU A 84 13.11 6.11 16.32
N ALA A 85 13.24 4.79 16.15
CA ALA A 85 12.23 3.96 15.50
C ALA A 85 10.90 3.99 16.27
N GLN A 86 10.95 3.93 17.61
CA GLN A 86 9.76 4.03 18.45
C GLN A 86 9.11 5.43 18.36
N ALA A 87 9.90 6.50 18.33
CA ALA A 87 9.39 7.86 18.14
C ALA A 87 8.77 8.04 16.75
N ALA A 88 9.41 7.52 15.70
CA ALA A 88 8.88 7.56 14.34
C ALA A 88 7.59 6.75 14.18
N ALA A 89 7.46 5.60 14.86
CA ALA A 89 6.25 4.80 14.85
C ALA A 89 5.05 5.54 15.45
N LYS A 90 5.26 6.25 16.57
CA LYS A 90 4.23 7.11 17.19
C LYS A 90 3.84 8.27 16.28
N ASN A 91 4.80 8.91 15.60
CA ASN A 91 4.50 10.02 14.70
C ASN A 91 3.77 9.56 13.41
N LYS A 92 4.01 8.32 12.94
CA LYS A 92 3.37 7.76 11.74
C LYS A 92 1.88 7.44 11.93
N SER A 93 1.41 7.12 13.14
CA SER A 93 -0.03 6.93 13.37
C SER A 93 -0.80 8.22 13.09
N ASP A 94 -0.22 9.35 13.49
CA ASP A 94 -0.88 10.65 13.46
C ASP A 94 -0.81 11.29 12.06
N HIS A 95 0.27 11.04 11.32
CA HIS A 95 0.48 11.60 9.97
C HIS A 95 -0.13 10.78 8.81
N SER A 96 -0.77 9.65 9.09
CA SER A 96 -1.43 8.82 8.06
C SER A 96 -2.55 9.55 7.28
N SER A 97 -2.99 10.71 7.77
CA SER A 97 -4.00 11.57 7.16
C SER A 97 -3.52 12.36 5.93
N THR A 98 -2.22 12.72 5.84
CA THR A 98 -1.74 13.75 4.89
C THR A 98 -0.59 13.32 3.98
N GLN A 99 -0.25 12.03 3.92
CA GLN A 99 0.83 11.58 3.03
C GLN A 99 0.38 11.54 1.57
N GLY A 100 0.85 12.56 0.84
CA GLY A 100 1.19 12.54 -0.59
C GLY A 100 0.02 12.72 -1.56
N GLY A 101 -0.26 13.97 -1.97
CA GLY A 101 -0.97 14.41 -3.19
C GLY A 101 -2.34 13.81 -3.52
N ARG A 102 -2.78 12.78 -2.81
CA ARG A 102 -3.95 11.95 -3.06
C ARG A 102 -4.92 12.16 -1.91
N LEU A 103 -6.20 12.34 -2.26
CA LEU A 103 -7.28 12.43 -1.29
C LEU A 103 -7.32 11.22 -0.35
N HIS A 104 -7.73 11.45 0.88
CA HIS A 104 -8.02 10.39 1.82
C HIS A 104 -9.19 9.53 1.29
N PRO A 105 -9.17 8.19 1.39
CA PRO A 105 -10.21 7.32 0.80
C PRO A 105 -11.63 7.67 1.25
N LYS A 106 -11.80 8.14 2.49
CA LYS A 106 -13.11 8.61 2.99
C LYS A 106 -13.60 9.82 2.18
N LEU A 107 -12.74 10.81 1.94
CA LEU A 107 -13.09 12.01 1.17
C LEU A 107 -13.40 11.65 -0.29
N ALA A 108 -12.58 10.79 -0.91
CA ALA A 108 -12.80 10.32 -2.27
C ALA A 108 -14.14 9.57 -2.38
N THR A 109 -14.45 8.70 -1.43
CA THR A 109 -15.73 7.96 -1.40
C THR A 109 -16.92 8.90 -1.21
N THR A 110 -16.80 9.94 -0.39
CA THR A 110 -17.86 10.96 -0.25
C THR A 110 -18.11 11.70 -1.57
N LEU A 111 -17.06 12.02 -2.32
CA LEU A 111 -17.19 12.65 -3.64
C LEU A 111 -17.84 11.72 -4.66
N LEU A 112 -17.42 10.46 -4.72
CA LEU A 112 -17.99 9.46 -5.63
C LEU A 112 -19.47 9.19 -5.32
N LYS A 113 -19.87 9.21 -4.04
CA LYS A 113 -21.29 9.07 -3.66
C LYS A 113 -22.15 10.27 -4.08
N ARG A 114 -21.57 11.46 -4.26
CA ARG A 114 -22.30 12.63 -4.78
C ARG A 114 -22.54 12.54 -6.29
N TYR A 115 -21.63 11.87 -6.99
CA TYR A 115 -21.67 11.69 -8.45
C TYR A 115 -21.47 10.21 -8.78
N PRO A 116 -22.50 9.37 -8.53
CA PRO A 116 -22.37 7.93 -8.72
C PRO A 116 -22.20 7.59 -10.20
N GLY A 117 -21.56 6.45 -10.47
CA GLY A 117 -21.45 5.90 -11.81
C GLY A 117 -22.84 5.57 -12.38
N LEU A 118 -23.00 5.73 -13.70
CA LEU A 118 -24.19 5.26 -14.39
C LEU A 118 -24.24 3.73 -14.30
N CYS A 119 -25.24 3.20 -13.58
CA CYS A 119 -25.42 1.77 -13.34
C CYS A 119 -26.20 1.04 -14.45
N SER A 120 -26.68 1.77 -15.47
CA SER A 120 -27.40 1.22 -16.61
C SER A 120 -26.72 1.60 -17.91
N GLU A 121 -26.46 0.61 -18.76
CA GLU A 121 -26.28 0.86 -20.19
C GLU A 121 -27.54 1.60 -20.69
N VAL A 122 -27.34 2.76 -21.35
CA VAL A 122 -28.38 3.41 -22.16
C VAL A 122 -28.26 2.85 -23.57
#